data_AF-E0Q7I9-F1
#
_entry.id   AF-E0Q7I9-F1
#
_cell.length_a   1.000
_cell.length_b   1.000
_cell.length_c   1.000
_cell.angle_alpha   90.00
_cell.angle_beta   90.00
_cell.angle_gamma   90.00
#
_symmetry.space_group_name_H-M   'P 1'
#
loop_
_entity.id
_entity.type
_entity.pdbx_description
1 polymer ?
#
loop_
_entity_poly.entity_id
_entity_poly.type
_entity_poly.pdbx_seq_one_letter_code
_entity_poly.pdbx_strand_id
1 'polypeptide(L)'
;MIDEQELRKALDELDTHVRTVKAYMRGLENKLNELTIAAATPTPKLPEEPGWYLTQQHLLLLKDSCGDWSVRNINGRPIQGYWGREGSLDCYAKDPKIVYAALGPDAFPLVPISEVILPSEHIKEDKED
;
A
#
# COMPACT_ATOMS: atom_id res chain seq x y z
N MET A 1 -62.48 -8.50 -12.05
CA MET A 1 -62.41 -8.81 -10.61
C MET A 1 -61.20 -9.72 -10.46
N ILE A 2 -60.13 -9.23 -9.82
CA ILE A 2 -58.91 -10.04 -9.63
C ILE A 2 -59.27 -11.18 -8.67
N ASP A 3 -58.89 -12.40 -9.04
CA ASP A 3 -59.11 -13.59 -8.22
C ASP A 3 -58.23 -13.50 -6.96
N GLU A 4 -58.83 -13.66 -5.79
CA GLU A 4 -58.13 -13.62 -4.49
C GLU A 4 -57.00 -14.68 -4.42
N GLN A 5 -57.15 -15.79 -5.13
CA GLN A 5 -56.16 -16.85 -5.24
C GLN A 5 -54.94 -16.43 -6.08
N GLU A 6 -55.15 -15.65 -7.15
CA GLU A 6 -54.04 -15.08 -7.93
C GLU A 6 -53.25 -14.04 -7.13
N LEU A 7 -53.95 -13.22 -6.33
CA LEU A 7 -53.29 -12.24 -5.45
C LEU A 7 -52.44 -12.92 -4.37
N ARG A 8 -52.93 -14.00 -3.76
CA ARG A 8 -52.18 -14.80 -2.78
C ARG A 8 -50.94 -15.44 -3.39
N LYS A 9 -51.06 -15.99 -4.60
CA LYS A 9 -49.93 -16.59 -5.32
C LYS A 9 -48.84 -15.56 -5.64
N ALA A 10 -49.24 -14.36 -6.11
CA ALA A 10 -48.30 -13.28 -6.40
C ALA A 10 -47.56 -12.79 -5.14
N LEU A 11 -48.24 -12.77 -3.99
CA LEU A 11 -47.63 -12.42 -2.71
C LEU A 11 -46.60 -13.47 -2.23
N ASP A 12 -46.90 -14.76 -2.38
CA ASP A 12 -45.97 -15.85 -2.03
C ASP A 12 -44.73 -15.86 -2.95
N GLU A 13 -44.91 -15.60 -4.24
CA GLU A 13 -43.80 -15.45 -5.19
C GLU A 13 -42.92 -14.24 -4.85
N LEU A 14 -43.54 -13.11 -4.48
CA LEU A 14 -42.82 -11.92 -4.03
C LEU A 14 -42.02 -12.18 -2.75
N ASP A 15 -42.62 -12.83 -1.75
CA ASP A 15 -41.93 -13.16 -0.50
C ASP A 15 -40.74 -14.11 -0.73
N THR A 16 -40.89 -15.07 -1.64
CA THR A 16 -39.82 -15.98 -2.06
C THR A 16 -38.65 -15.23 -2.71
N HIS A 17 -38.95 -14.28 -3.61
CA HIS A 17 -37.93 -13.44 -4.22
C HIS A 17 -37.21 -12.55 -3.20
N VAL A 18 -37.96 -11.93 -2.27
CA VAL A 18 -37.37 -11.10 -1.20
C VAL A 18 -36.43 -11.92 -0.33
N ARG A 19 -36.80 -13.15 0.07
CA ARG A 19 -35.93 -14.05 0.83
C ARG A 19 -34.66 -14.40 0.06
N THR A 20 -34.80 -14.69 -1.23
CA THR A 20 -33.69 -15.04 -2.11
C THR A 20 -32.70 -13.89 -2.26
N VAL A 21 -33.19 -12.66 -2.48
CA VAL A 21 -32.36 -11.45 -2.56
C VAL A 21 -31.61 -11.21 -1.25
N LYS A 22 -32.28 -11.35 -0.09
CA LYS A 22 -31.62 -11.22 1.21
C LYS A 22 -30.51 -12.25 1.42
N ALA A 23 -30.72 -13.49 0.97
CA ALA A 23 -29.70 -14.53 1.03
C ALA A 23 -28.47 -14.18 0.16
N TYR A 24 -28.68 -13.67 -1.05
CA TYR A 24 -27.60 -13.20 -1.92
C TYR A 24 -26.84 -12.02 -1.32
N MET A 25 -27.55 -11.03 -0.77
CA MET A 25 -26.92 -9.88 -0.11
C MET A 25 -26.02 -10.32 1.05
N ARG A 26 -26.50 -11.23 1.90
CA ARG A 26 -25.69 -11.81 2.99
C ARG A 26 -24.47 -12.58 2.47
N GLY A 27 -24.63 -13.32 1.37
CA GLY A 27 -23.51 -14.00 0.72
C GLY A 27 -22.44 -13.05 0.20
N LEU A 28 -22.85 -11.90 -0.34
CA LEU A 28 -21.92 -10.84 -0.77
C LEU A 28 -21.21 -10.19 0.43
N GLU A 29 -21.93 -9.87 1.50
CA GLU A 29 -21.36 -9.32 2.72
C GLU A 29 -20.31 -10.26 3.33
N ASN A 30 -20.60 -11.55 3.41
CA ASN A 30 -19.66 -12.54 3.91
C ASN A 30 -18.39 -12.62 3.05
N LYS A 31 -18.53 -12.66 1.72
CA LYS A 31 -17.38 -12.67 0.80
C LYS A 31 -16.55 -11.40 0.91
N LEU A 32 -17.19 -10.25 1.04
CA LEU A 32 -16.50 -8.98 1.23
C LEU A 32 -15.72 -8.98 2.54
N ASN A 33 -16.31 -9.51 3.61
CA ASN A 33 -15.65 -9.62 4.90
C ASN A 33 -14.48 -10.60 4.87
N GLU A 34 -14.62 -11.76 4.21
CA GLU A 34 -13.53 -12.71 3.99
C GLU A 34 -12.37 -12.08 3.19
N LEU A 35 -12.68 -11.35 2.10
CA LEU A 35 -11.67 -10.61 1.34
C LEU A 35 -11.02 -9.50 2.17
N THR A 36 -11.77 -8.83 3.05
CA THR A 36 -11.23 -7.79 3.95
C THR A 36 -10.30 -8.39 5.00
N ILE A 37 -10.64 -9.54 5.57
CA ILE A 37 -9.79 -10.28 6.52
C ILE A 37 -8.56 -10.85 5.80
N ALA A 38 -8.72 -11.39 4.59
CA ALA A 38 -7.61 -11.91 3.80
C ALA A 38 -6.67 -10.79 3.28
N ALA A 39 -7.23 -9.61 2.99
CA ALA A 39 -6.48 -8.41 2.61
C ALA A 39 -5.92 -7.65 3.81
N ALA A 40 -6.21 -8.07 5.05
CA ALA A 40 -5.53 -7.60 6.24
C ALA A 40 -4.11 -8.18 6.32
N THR A 41 -3.33 -8.04 5.25
CA THR A 41 -1.88 -8.02 5.37
C THR A 41 -1.51 -6.96 6.40
N PRO A 42 -0.69 -7.28 7.41
CA PRO A 42 -0.27 -6.29 8.39
C PRO A 42 0.34 -5.12 7.63
N THR A 43 -0.20 -3.91 7.84
CA THR A 43 0.33 -2.70 7.22
C THR A 43 1.83 -2.69 7.48
N PRO A 44 2.66 -2.75 6.42
CA PRO A 44 4.09 -2.92 6.60
C PRO A 44 4.61 -1.75 7.43
N LYS A 45 5.41 -2.02 8.47
CA LYS A 45 5.81 -0.98 9.43
C LYS A 45 6.91 -0.11 8.82
N LEU A 46 6.72 1.21 8.82
CA LEU A 46 7.80 2.14 8.50
C LEU A 46 8.85 2.14 9.63
N PRO A 47 10.16 2.13 9.29
CA PRO A 47 11.23 2.26 10.26
C PRO A 47 11.11 3.54 11.09
N GLU A 48 11.38 3.44 12.40
CA GLU A 48 11.33 4.57 13.33
C GLU A 48 12.64 5.36 13.34
N GLU A 49 13.77 4.70 13.11
CA GLU A 49 15.09 5.33 13.18
C GLU A 49 15.40 6.18 11.93
N PRO A 50 16.02 7.36 12.07
CA PRO A 50 16.58 8.09 10.95
C PRO A 50 17.67 7.29 10.24
N GLY A 51 17.75 7.40 8.92
CA GLY A 51 18.74 6.65 8.16
C GLY A 51 18.38 6.46 6.70
N TRP A 52 19.25 5.74 6.01
CA TRP A 52 19.09 5.36 4.62
C TRP A 52 18.43 3.98 4.52
N TYR A 53 17.42 3.89 3.67
CA TYR A 53 16.64 2.68 3.47
C TYR A 53 16.50 2.36 1.99
N LEU A 54 16.45 1.07 1.67
CA LEU A 54 16.17 0.56 0.34
C LEU A 54 14.79 -0.09 0.32
N THR A 55 13.98 0.24 -0.68
CA THR A 55 12.75 -0.51 -0.96
C THR A 55 13.08 -1.84 -1.64
N GLN A 56 12.16 -2.81 -1.62
CA GLN A 56 12.32 -4.05 -2.42
C GLN A 56 12.34 -3.77 -3.94
N GLN A 57 11.87 -2.60 -4.36
CA GLN A 57 11.93 -2.12 -5.75
C GLN A 57 13.23 -1.34 -6.05
N HIS A 58 14.23 -1.40 -5.17
CA HIS A 58 15.53 -0.74 -5.32
C HIS A 58 15.48 0.79 -5.36
N LEU A 59 14.45 1.39 -4.75
CA LEU A 59 14.41 2.84 -4.54
C LEU A 59 15.17 3.21 -3.27
N LEU A 60 15.98 4.25 -3.37
CA LEU A 60 16.74 4.80 -2.26
C LEU A 60 15.91 5.84 -1.50
N LEU A 61 15.73 5.61 -0.22
CA LEU A 61 15.00 6.47 0.71
C LEU A 61 15.95 7.02 1.77
N LEU A 62 15.76 8.28 2.14
CA LEU A 62 16.34 8.87 3.34
C LEU A 62 15.22 9.31 4.27
N LYS A 63 15.26 8.82 5.51
CA LYS A 63 14.50 9.37 6.63
C LYS A 63 15.40 10.32 7.42
N ASP A 64 15.03 11.58 7.50
CA ASP A 64 15.80 12.56 8.27
C ASP A 64 15.47 12.51 9.78
N SER A 65 16.20 13.31 10.57
CA SER A 65 16.02 13.41 12.02
C SER A 65 14.69 14.06 12.43
N CYS A 66 14.01 14.74 11.51
CA CYS A 66 12.70 15.36 11.71
C CYS A 66 11.54 14.39 11.44
N GLY A 67 11.85 13.21 10.89
CA GLY A 67 10.91 12.17 10.52
C GLY A 67 10.38 12.30 9.08
N ASP A 68 10.98 13.16 8.26
CA ASP A 68 10.58 13.36 6.88
C ASP A 68 11.30 12.37 5.95
N TRP A 69 10.56 11.84 4.99
CA TRP A 69 11.02 10.90 3.99
C TRP A 69 11.33 11.59 2.67
N SER A 70 12.44 11.24 2.04
CA SER A 70 12.79 11.69 0.68
C SER A 70 13.27 10.52 -0.18
N VAL A 71 12.77 10.43 -1.41
CA VAL A 71 13.33 9.50 -2.41
C VAL A 71 14.52 10.15 -3.07
N ARG A 72 15.60 9.40 -3.24
CA ARG A 72 16.89 9.91 -3.70
C ARG A 72 17.18 9.35 -5.08
N ASN A 73 17.54 10.22 -6.00
CA ASN A 73 18.02 9.80 -7.32
C ASN A 73 19.48 9.33 -7.24
N ILE A 74 20.01 8.86 -8.37
CA ILE A 74 21.41 8.39 -8.50
C ILE A 74 22.46 9.44 -8.10
N ASN A 75 22.11 10.72 -8.10
CA ASN A 75 22.99 11.83 -7.72
C ASN A 75 22.84 12.22 -6.23
N GLY A 76 22.08 11.42 -5.45
CA GLY A 76 21.78 11.70 -4.04
C GLY A 76 20.83 12.87 -3.81
N ARG A 77 20.22 13.43 -4.85
CA ARG A 77 19.26 14.53 -4.74
C ARG A 77 17.84 14.01 -4.51
N PRO A 78 17.02 14.71 -3.72
CA PRO A 78 15.63 14.32 -3.54
C PRO A 78 14.86 14.49 -4.85
N ILE A 79 13.96 13.56 -5.14
CA ILE A 79 13.09 13.59 -6.32
C ILE A 79 11.88 14.48 -6.02
N GLN A 80 11.74 15.57 -6.77
CA GLN A 80 10.60 16.49 -6.67
C GLN A 80 9.31 15.81 -7.14
N GLY A 81 8.24 16.01 -6.38
CA GLY A 81 6.89 15.57 -6.75
C GLY A 81 6.62 14.07 -6.58
N TYR A 82 7.57 13.31 -6.02
CA TYR A 82 7.39 11.88 -5.81
C TYR A 82 6.23 11.55 -4.86
N TRP A 83 6.09 12.34 -3.79
CA TRP A 83 5.14 12.05 -2.70
C TRP A 83 3.74 12.63 -2.93
N GLY A 84 3.58 13.56 -3.86
CA GLY A 84 2.35 14.32 -4.04
C GLY A 84 1.50 13.85 -5.22
N ARG A 85 0.30 14.45 -5.34
CA ARG A 85 -0.46 14.38 -6.59
C ARG A 85 0.26 15.15 -7.70
N GLU A 86 -0.09 14.80 -8.94
CA GLU A 86 0.34 15.49 -10.16
C GLU A 86 0.38 17.01 -9.98
N GLY A 87 1.58 17.59 -10.06
CA GLY A 87 1.83 19.03 -9.88
C GLY A 87 2.43 19.49 -8.55
N SER A 88 2.56 18.62 -7.54
CA SER A 88 3.36 18.95 -6.34
C SER A 88 4.87 18.93 -6.66
N LEU A 89 5.60 19.89 -6.09
CA LEU A 89 7.08 19.93 -6.14
C LEU A 89 7.71 19.47 -4.81
N ASP A 90 6.91 18.90 -3.91
CA ASP A 90 7.37 18.49 -2.60
C ASP A 90 8.38 17.35 -2.73
N CYS A 91 9.51 17.52 -2.06
CA CYS A 91 10.61 16.55 -2.01
C CYS A 91 10.52 15.62 -0.79
N TYR A 92 9.66 15.97 0.16
CA TYR A 92 9.62 15.42 1.50
C TYR A 92 8.20 15.04 1.89
N ALA A 93 8.04 13.93 2.60
CA ALA A 93 6.77 13.51 3.17
C ALA A 93 6.93 13.03 4.60
N LYS A 94 6.08 13.55 5.49
CA LYS A 94 6.03 13.16 6.90
C LYS A 94 4.91 12.18 7.21
N ASP A 95 3.78 12.33 6.52
CA ASP A 95 2.58 11.54 6.78
C ASP A 95 2.80 10.09 6.31
N PRO A 96 2.76 9.10 7.22
CA PRO A 96 2.86 7.69 6.86
C PRO A 96 1.87 7.29 5.77
N LYS A 97 0.65 7.85 5.75
CA LYS A 97 -0.36 7.52 4.74
C LYS A 97 0.09 7.90 3.34
N ILE A 98 0.76 9.06 3.20
CA ILE A 98 1.33 9.53 1.93
C ILE A 98 2.48 8.60 1.51
N VAL A 99 3.35 8.24 2.45
CA VAL A 99 4.49 7.34 2.19
C VAL A 99 4.02 5.96 1.73
N TYR A 100 3.04 5.35 2.42
CA TYR A 100 2.47 4.06 2.01
C TYR A 100 1.79 4.13 0.64
N ALA A 101 1.02 5.19 0.39
CA ALA A 101 0.30 5.35 -0.87
C ALA A 101 1.23 5.55 -2.07
N ALA A 102 2.33 6.29 -1.90
CA ALA A 102 3.31 6.55 -2.96
C ALA A 102 4.21 5.34 -3.25
N LEU A 103 4.63 4.62 -2.20
CA LEU A 103 5.54 3.47 -2.35
C LEU A 103 4.80 2.19 -2.79
N GLY A 104 3.55 2.02 -2.38
CA GLY A 104 2.80 0.78 -2.60
C GLY A 104 3.29 -0.39 -1.72
N PRO A 105 2.54 -1.51 -1.71
CA PRO A 105 2.84 -2.65 -0.85
C PRO A 105 4.16 -3.35 -1.22
N ASP A 106 4.51 -3.37 -2.51
CA ASP A 106 5.69 -4.05 -3.04
C ASP A 106 7.00 -3.35 -2.67
N ALA A 107 6.97 -2.15 -2.09
CA ALA A 107 8.17 -1.46 -1.63
C ALA A 107 8.71 -2.02 -0.29
N PHE A 108 7.89 -2.77 0.45
CA PHE A 108 8.18 -3.19 1.82
C PHE A 108 8.68 -4.64 1.91
N PRO A 109 9.48 -4.99 2.92
CA PRO A 109 9.98 -4.12 3.99
C PRO A 109 11.09 -3.18 3.49
N LEU A 110 11.21 -2.03 4.14
CA LEU A 110 12.32 -1.11 3.93
C LEU A 110 13.57 -1.64 4.66
N VAL A 111 14.66 -1.84 3.92
CA VAL A 111 15.91 -2.43 4.45
C VAL A 111 16.91 -1.31 4.75
N PRO A 112 17.43 -1.18 5.98
CA PRO A 112 18.48 -0.21 6.29
C PRO A 112 19.75 -0.47 5.47
N ILE A 113 20.37 0.55 4.90
CA ILE A 113 21.62 0.37 4.13
C ILE A 113 22.78 -0.12 5.01
N SER A 114 22.77 0.17 6.31
CA SER A 114 23.74 -0.39 7.26
C SER A 114 23.72 -1.92 7.31
N GLU A 115 22.62 -2.56 6.93
CA GLU A 115 22.47 -4.01 6.85
C GLU A 115 22.76 -4.55 5.43
N VAL A 116 22.83 -3.67 4.42
CA VAL A 116 23.21 -4.03 3.07
C VAL A 116 24.73 -4.16 3.04
N ILE A 117 25.21 -5.40 3.20
CA ILE A 117 26.61 -5.76 2.96
C ILE A 117 26.87 -5.52 1.47
N LEU A 118 27.37 -4.34 1.13
CA LEU A 118 27.99 -4.12 -0.17
C LEU A 118 29.25 -5.00 -0.20
N PRO A 119 29.45 -5.85 -1.22
CA PRO A 119 30.75 -6.45 -1.43
C PRO A 119 31.71 -5.31 -1.74
N SER A 120 32.42 -4.85 -0.70
CA SER A 120 33.53 -3.92 -0.83
C SER A 120 34.63 -4.64 -1.59
N GLU A 121 34.58 -4.58 -2.92
CA GLU A 121 35.73 -4.88 -3.74
C GLU A 121 36.85 -3.93 -3.31
N HIS A 122 37.95 -4.55 -2.90
CA HIS A 122 39.18 -3.89 -2.55
C HIS A 122 39.65 -3.10 -3.78
N ILE A 123 39.39 -1.79 -3.81
CA ILE A 123 40.15 -0.90 -4.69
C ILE A 123 41.55 -0.85 -4.07
N LYS A 124 42.45 -1.69 -4.59
CA LYS A 124 43.88 -1.52 -4.36
C LYS A 124 44.25 -0.18 -5.00
N GLU A 125 44.69 0.76 -4.16
CA GLU A 125 45.40 1.94 -4.62
C GLU A 125 46.70 1.47 -5.29
N ASP A 126 46.68 1.37 -6.61
CA ASP A 126 47.92 1.31 -7.37
C ASP A 126 48.55 2.71 -7.29
N LYS A 127 49.56 2.83 -6.43
CA LYS A 127 50.50 3.95 -6.44
C LYS A 127 51.35 3.81 -7.70
N GLU A 128 51.17 4.71 -8.65
CA GLU A 128 52.13 4.91 -9.75
C GLU A 128 53.36 5.65 -9.20
N ASP A 129 54.54 5.07 -9.49
CA ASP A 129 55.89 5.57 -9.21
C ASP A 129 56.26 6.81 -10.06
#